data_AF-A0A9P4RCB7-F1
#
_entry.id   AF-A0A9P4RCB7-F1
#
_cell.length_a   1.000
_cell.length_b   1.000
_cell.length_c   1.000
_cell.angle_alpha   90.00
_cell.angle_beta   90.00
_cell.angle_gamma   90.00
#
_symmetry.space_group_name_H-M   'P 1'
#
loop_
_entity.id
_entity.type
_entity.pdbx_description
1 polymer ?
#
loop_
_entity_poly.entity_id
_entity_poly.type
_entity_poly.pdbx_seq_one_letter_code
_entity_poly.pdbx_strand_id
1 'polypeptide(L)'
;METSSRVLGDEHPSTLTSINNLSVTYKHQGRWMEAELLDVQVMETRKRVLGDEHPDTLTSMSNLAFTLQGQGRYDMAVLLLEQCYRLRQQNLGPKHPHTISSFQALQAWRVGNVSLKPG
;
A
#
# COMPACT_ATOMS: atom_id res chain seq x y z
N MET A 1 15.04 -8.49 32.99
CA MET A 1 14.98 -7.65 31.77
C MET A 1 16.06 -8.20 30.87
N GLU A 2 15.70 -8.83 29.75
CA GLU A 2 16.53 -9.63 28.80
C GLU A 2 15.66 -10.87 28.48
N THR A 3 15.22 -11.24 27.28
CA THR A 3 15.56 -10.93 25.89
C THR A 3 14.31 -11.16 25.03
N SER A 4 13.58 -10.11 24.67
CA SER A 4 12.45 -10.20 23.71
C SER A 4 12.89 -9.93 22.26
N SER A 5 14.19 -10.00 21.97
CA SER A 5 14.79 -9.59 20.69
C SER A 5 15.09 -10.73 19.71
N ARG A 6 14.56 -11.96 19.88
CA ARG A 6 14.92 -13.08 18.99
C ARG A 6 13.81 -13.95 18.40
N VAL A 7 12.53 -13.66 18.67
CA VAL A 7 11.40 -14.52 18.21
C VAL A 7 10.28 -13.72 17.52
N LEU A 8 10.41 -12.40 17.42
CA LEU A 8 9.47 -11.58 16.66
C LEU A 8 10.15 -11.22 15.34
N GLY A 9 10.13 -12.17 14.40
CA GLY A 9 10.73 -12.02 13.07
C GLY A 9 10.16 -10.81 12.30
N ASP A 10 10.57 -10.66 11.04
CA ASP A 10 10.11 -9.59 10.12
C ASP A 10 8.58 -9.47 9.99
N GLU A 11 7.84 -10.44 10.53
CA GLU A 11 6.39 -10.55 10.58
C GLU A 11 5.71 -9.77 11.71
N HIS A 12 6.47 -9.28 12.71
CA HIS A 12 5.83 -8.61 13.84
C HIS A 12 5.20 -7.27 13.42
N PRO A 13 3.95 -6.95 13.85
CA PRO A 13 3.24 -5.75 13.42
C PRO A 13 4.01 -4.44 13.65
N SER A 14 4.77 -4.34 14.75
CA SER A 14 5.59 -3.16 15.02
C SER A 14 6.75 -3.03 14.03
N THR A 15 7.38 -4.15 13.66
CA THR A 15 8.48 -4.19 12.68
C THR A 15 7.97 -3.78 11.31
N LEU A 16 6.83 -4.33 10.88
CA LEU A 16 6.17 -3.96 9.62
C LEU A 16 5.77 -2.48 9.57
N THR A 17 5.35 -1.92 10.70
CA THR A 17 5.05 -0.49 10.82
C THR A 17 6.33 0.36 10.67
N SER A 18 7.43 -0.05 11.30
CA SER A 18 8.73 0.62 11.14
C SER A 18 9.24 0.55 9.69
N ILE A 19 9.10 -0.59 9.02
CA ILE A 19 9.47 -0.75 7.61
C ILE A 19 8.62 0.19 6.72
N ASN A 20 7.33 0.30 6.99
CA ASN A 20 6.45 1.22 6.26
C ASN A 20 6.88 2.69 6.45
N ASN A 21 7.28 3.09 7.67
CA ASN A 21 7.79 4.44 7.91
C ASN A 21 9.11 4.71 7.18
N LEU A 22 9.97 3.69 7.08
CA LEU A 22 11.21 3.78 6.29
C LEU A 22 10.90 3.95 4.79
N SER A 23 9.94 3.19 4.27
CA SER A 23 9.45 3.35 2.90
C SER A 23 8.99 4.78 2.63
N VAL A 24 8.16 5.37 3.49
CA VAL A 24 7.71 6.77 3.38
C VAL A 24 8.91 7.74 3.37
N THR A 25 9.90 7.51 4.24
CA THR A 25 11.12 8.32 4.28
C THR A 25 11.88 8.25 2.96
N TYR A 26 11.99 7.07 2.35
CA TYR A 26 12.61 6.90 1.04
C TYR A 26 11.83 7.59 -0.09
N LYS A 27 10.49 7.56 -0.07
CA LYS A 27 9.65 8.32 -1.01
C LYS A 27 9.96 9.81 -0.94
N HIS A 28 10.07 10.37 0.27
CA HIS A 28 10.43 11.78 0.47
C HIS A 28 11.85 12.13 -0.02
N GLN A 29 12.77 11.16 -0.05
CA GLN A 29 14.11 11.32 -0.60
C GLN A 29 14.18 11.07 -2.12
N GLY A 30 13.06 10.75 -2.78
CA GLY A 30 13.02 10.35 -4.19
C GLY A 30 13.58 8.95 -4.46
N ARG A 31 13.82 8.16 -3.41
CA ARG A 31 14.35 6.79 -3.45
C ARG A 31 13.23 5.78 -3.65
N TRP A 32 12.58 5.88 -4.80
CA TRP A 32 11.33 5.17 -5.07
C TRP A 32 11.49 3.65 -5.20
N MET A 33 12.64 3.17 -5.71
CA MET A 33 12.89 1.73 -5.84
C MET A 33 13.06 1.07 -4.48
N GLU A 34 13.80 1.69 -3.57
CA GLU A 34 13.94 1.16 -2.21
C GLU A 34 12.62 1.22 -1.44
N ALA A 35 11.81 2.27 -1.63
CA ALA A 35 10.47 2.34 -1.05
C ALA A 35 9.55 1.22 -1.56
N GLU A 36 9.58 0.92 -2.86
CA GLU A 36 8.80 -0.16 -3.45
C GLU A 36 9.18 -1.53 -2.87
N LEU A 37 10.48 -1.80 -2.75
CA LEU A 37 10.96 -3.06 -2.17
C LEU A 37 10.41 -3.28 -0.75
N LEU A 38 10.45 -2.23 0.08
CA LEU A 38 9.93 -2.27 1.44
C LEU A 38 8.40 -2.42 1.48
N ASP A 39 7.68 -1.71 0.62
CA ASP A 39 6.22 -1.82 0.54
C ASP A 39 5.76 -3.22 0.08
N VAL A 40 6.44 -3.81 -0.91
CA VAL A 40 6.19 -5.19 -1.37
C VAL A 40 6.44 -6.19 -0.23
N GLN A 41 7.57 -6.06 0.47
CA GLN A 41 7.90 -6.92 1.59
C GLN A 41 6.82 -6.87 2.68
N VAL A 42 6.38 -5.67 3.07
CA VAL A 42 5.34 -5.49 4.09
C VAL A 42 4.00 -6.05 3.63
N MET A 43 3.62 -5.81 2.37
CA MET A 43 2.38 -6.32 1.79
C MET A 43 2.36 -7.85 1.79
N GLU A 44 3.38 -8.51 1.23
CA GLU A 44 3.44 -9.97 1.16
C GLU A 44 3.49 -10.61 2.55
N THR A 45 4.20 -9.99 3.49
CA THR A 45 4.26 -10.50 4.87
C THR A 45 2.90 -10.41 5.55
N ARG A 46 2.19 -9.28 5.45
CA ARG A 46 0.84 -9.12 6.00
C ARG A 46 -0.16 -10.04 5.31
N LYS A 47 -0.03 -10.22 3.99
CA LYS A 47 -0.82 -11.16 3.21
C LYS A 47 -0.66 -12.59 3.73
N ARG A 48 0.57 -13.03 3.99
CA ARG A 48 0.87 -14.37 4.54
C ARG A 48 0.32 -14.55 5.96
N VAL A 49 0.48 -13.55 6.83
CA VAL A 49 0.19 -13.67 8.27
C VAL A 49 -1.28 -13.43 8.59
N LEU A 50 -1.91 -12.46 7.92
CA LEU A 50 -3.24 -11.94 8.23
C LEU A 50 -4.28 -12.27 7.14
N GLY A 51 -3.82 -12.62 5.94
CA GLY A 51 -4.65 -12.84 4.77
C GLY A 51 -4.82 -11.60 3.88
N ASP A 52 -5.32 -11.84 2.67
CA ASP A 52 -5.48 -10.83 1.61
C ASP A 52 -6.51 -9.75 1.95
N GLU A 53 -7.52 -10.10 2.74
CA GLU A 53 -8.66 -9.25 3.07
C GLU A 53 -8.45 -8.42 4.34
N HIS A 54 -7.36 -8.68 5.08
CA HIS A 54 -7.11 -7.98 6.34
C HIS A 54 -6.88 -6.48 6.09
N PRO A 55 -7.45 -5.58 6.92
CA PRO A 55 -7.30 -4.13 6.75
C PRO A 55 -5.86 -3.64 6.62
N ASP A 56 -4.92 -4.25 7.35
CA ASP A 56 -3.49 -3.92 7.27
C ASP A 56 -2.85 -4.36 5.95
N THR A 57 -3.24 -5.51 5.40
CA THR A 57 -2.81 -5.97 4.08
C THR A 57 -3.30 -4.99 3.01
N LEU A 58 -4.58 -4.63 3.07
CA LEU A 58 -5.20 -3.67 2.14
C LEU A 58 -4.56 -2.27 2.23
N THR A 59 -4.16 -1.85 3.44
CA THR A 59 -3.41 -0.60 3.64
C THR A 59 -2.04 -0.66 3.00
N SER A 60 -1.34 -1.79 3.10
CA SER A 60 -0.05 -2.00 2.45
C SER A 60 -0.16 -1.98 0.93
N MET A 61 -1.20 -2.61 0.37
CA MET A 61 -1.50 -2.54 -1.07
C MET A 61 -1.73 -1.10 -1.54
N SER A 62 -2.47 -0.29 -0.77
CA SER A 62 -2.64 1.14 -1.08
C SER A 62 -1.29 1.87 -1.08
N ASN A 63 -0.45 1.64 -0.07
CA ASN A 63 0.86 2.31 0.02
C ASN A 63 1.78 1.97 -1.15
N LEU A 64 1.81 0.70 -1.57
CA LEU A 64 2.53 0.26 -2.76
C LEU A 64 1.98 0.93 -4.02
N ALA A 65 0.66 1.06 -4.16
CA ALA A 65 0.06 1.74 -5.30
C ALA A 65 0.50 3.21 -5.41
N PHE A 66 0.55 3.94 -4.28
CA PHE A 66 1.09 5.30 -4.25
C PHE A 66 2.57 5.38 -4.61
N THR A 67 3.37 4.38 -4.22
CA THR A 67 4.79 4.30 -4.62
C THR A 67 4.94 4.13 -6.13
N LEU A 68 4.16 3.21 -6.70
CA LEU A 68 4.13 2.98 -8.16
C LEU A 68 3.68 4.25 -8.90
N GLN A 69 2.71 4.98 -8.36
CA GLN A 69 2.30 6.27 -8.92
C GLN A 69 3.44 7.29 -8.89
N GLY A 70 4.19 7.39 -7.79
CA GLY A 70 5.36 8.27 -7.66
C GLY A 70 6.48 7.92 -8.65
N GLN A 71 6.58 6.66 -9.06
CA GLN A 71 7.50 6.19 -10.12
C GLN A 71 6.97 6.44 -11.55
N GLY A 72 5.75 6.96 -11.72
CA GLY A 72 5.11 7.11 -13.02
C GLY A 72 4.53 5.82 -13.61
N ARG A 73 4.48 4.72 -12.83
CA ARG A 73 3.89 3.43 -13.23
C ARG A 73 2.39 3.41 -12.97
N TYR A 74 1.68 4.34 -13.60
CA TYR A 74 0.25 4.61 -13.33
C TYR A 74 -0.66 3.41 -13.57
N ASP A 75 -0.45 2.63 -14.62
CA ASP A 75 -1.29 1.47 -14.94
C ASP A 75 -1.22 0.41 -13.83
N MET A 76 -0.02 0.12 -13.32
CA MET A 76 0.17 -0.82 -12.22
C MET A 76 -0.39 -0.28 -10.90
N ALA A 77 -0.20 1.02 -10.63
CA ALA A 77 -0.76 1.68 -9.46
C ALA A 77 -2.30 1.60 -9.43
N VAL A 78 -2.95 1.92 -10.55
CA VAL A 78 -4.41 1.89 -10.69
C VAL A 78 -4.93 0.46 -10.50
N LEU A 79 -4.34 -0.54 -11.15
CA LEU A 79 -4.76 -1.94 -10.99
C LEU A 79 -4.70 -2.40 -9.53
N LEU A 80 -3.60 -2.08 -8.83
CA LEU A 80 -3.42 -2.48 -7.44
C LEU A 80 -4.42 -1.76 -6.50
N LEU A 81 -4.65 -0.46 -6.72
CA LEU A 81 -5.61 0.30 -5.92
C LEU A 81 -7.06 -0.11 -6.20
N GLU A 82 -7.39 -0.51 -7.44
CA GLU A 82 -8.70 -1.08 -7.80
C GLU A 82 -8.97 -2.39 -7.07
N GLN A 83 -7.97 -3.27 -7.01
CA GLN A 83 -8.07 -4.51 -6.25
C GLN A 83 -8.29 -4.21 -4.75
N CYS A 84 -7.52 -3.29 -4.18
CA CYS A 84 -7.67 -2.86 -2.79
C CYS A 84 -9.08 -2.29 -2.53
N TYR A 85 -9.59 -1.40 -3.39
CA TYR A 85 -10.94 -0.85 -3.30
C TYR A 85 -12.01 -1.94 -3.32
N ARG A 86 -11.92 -2.90 -4.25
CA ARG A 86 -12.89 -4.00 -4.36
C ARG A 86 -12.96 -4.82 -3.08
N LEU A 87 -11.81 -5.19 -2.54
CA LEU A 87 -11.72 -5.96 -1.29
C LEU A 87 -12.25 -5.14 -0.08
N ARG A 88 -11.93 -3.85 0.00
CA ARG A 88 -12.47 -2.96 1.05
C ARG A 88 -13.98 -2.80 0.93
N GLN A 89 -14.51 -2.68 -0.29
CA GLN A 89 -15.95 -2.57 -0.53
C GLN A 89 -16.70 -3.84 -0.12
N GLN A 90 -16.14 -5.02 -0.40
CA GLN A 90 -16.73 -6.30 -0.03
C GLN A 90 -16.71 -6.53 1.49
N ASN A 91 -15.59 -6.24 2.15
CA ASN A 91 -15.40 -6.54 3.57
C ASN A 91 -15.94 -5.47 4.53
N LEU A 92 -15.74 -4.19 4.21
CA LEU A 92 -16.08 -3.07 5.10
C LEU A 92 -17.35 -2.33 4.64
N GLY A 93 -17.78 -2.56 3.40
CA GLY A 93 -18.90 -1.86 2.78
C GLY A 93 -18.50 -0.54 2.10
N PRO A 94 -19.41 0.02 1.29
CA PRO A 94 -19.16 1.21 0.47
C PRO A 94 -19.03 2.52 1.26
N LYS A 95 -19.57 2.58 2.48
CA LYS A 95 -19.56 3.77 3.34
C LYS A 95 -18.37 3.85 4.29
N HIS A 96 -17.52 2.81 4.32
CA HIS A 96 -16.37 2.79 5.21
C HIS A 96 -15.33 3.84 4.77
N PRO A 97 -14.71 4.60 5.70
CA PRO A 97 -13.73 5.64 5.37
C PRO A 97 -12.63 5.16 4.42
N HIS A 98 -12.00 4.00 4.70
CA HIS A 98 -10.97 3.44 3.82
C HIS A 98 -11.48 3.08 2.41
N THR A 99 -12.73 2.63 2.26
CA THR A 99 -13.33 2.35 0.96
C THR A 99 -13.52 3.65 0.18
N ILE A 100 -14.04 4.68 0.85
CA ILE A 100 -14.22 6.02 0.27
C ILE A 100 -12.88 6.62 -0.16
N SER A 101 -11.84 6.58 0.69
CA SER A 101 -10.52 7.12 0.34
C SER A 101 -9.90 6.41 -0.86
N SER A 102 -10.01 5.09 -0.94
CA SER A 102 -9.50 4.31 -2.09
C SER A 102 -10.23 4.70 -3.37
N PHE A 103 -11.54 4.84 -3.30
CA PHE A 103 -12.38 5.24 -4.42
C PHE A 103 -12.07 6.66 -4.90
N GLN A 104 -11.93 7.61 -3.99
CA GLN A 104 -11.55 8.99 -4.30
C GLN A 104 -10.17 9.06 -4.95
N ALA A 105 -9.19 8.32 -4.42
CA ALA A 105 -7.87 8.23 -5.02
C ALA A 105 -7.93 7.65 -6.44
N LEU A 106 -8.69 6.57 -6.66
CA LEU A 106 -8.89 6.00 -7.99
C LEU A 106 -9.52 6.99 -8.98
N GLN A 107 -10.55 7.74 -8.54
CA GLN A 107 -11.17 8.77 -9.38
C GLN A 107 -10.17 9.87 -9.73
N ALA A 108 -9.46 10.39 -8.74
CA ALA A 108 -8.46 11.43 -8.94
C ALA A 108 -7.37 10.98 -9.93
N TRP A 109 -6.92 9.72 -9.81
CA TRP A 109 -5.89 9.18 -10.71
C TRP A 109 -6.44 8.98 -12.11
N ARG A 110 -7.66 8.46 -12.28
CA ARG A 110 -8.27 8.29 -13.61
C ARG A 110 -8.50 9.63 -14.30
N VAL A 111 -8.98 10.65 -13.58
CA VAL A 111 -9.18 12.00 -14.14
C VAL A 111 -7.85 12.66 -14.47
N GLY A 112 -6.85 12.57 -13.59
CA GLY A 112 -5.51 13.12 -13.81
C GLY A 112 -4.75 12.44 -14.95
N ASN A 113 -4.93 11.12 -15.13
CA ASN A 113 -4.26 10.35 -16.18
C ASN A 113 -4.89 10.59 -17.57
N VAL A 114 -6.17 10.99 -17.64
CA VAL A 114 -6.81 11.46 -18.87
C VAL A 114 -6.23 12.81 -19.34
N SER A 115 -5.79 13.68 -18.43
CA SER A 115 -5.16 14.95 -18.78
C SER A 115 -3.67 14.85 -19.18
N LEU A 116 -3.02 13.71 -18.98
CA LEU A 116 -1.58 13.51 -19.21
C LEU A 116 -1.23 12.59 -20.38
N LYS A 117 -2.23 12.04 -21.11
CA LYS A 117 -1.97 11.39 -22.40
C LYS A 117 -1.83 12.48 -23.47
N PRO A 118 -0.62 12.74 -24.03
CA PRO A 118 -0.55 13.55 -25.24
C PRO A 118 -1.28 12.78 -26.35
N GLY A 119 -2.15 13.48 -27.08
CA GLY A 119 -2.79 12.97 -28.28
C GLY A 119 -1.81 12.74 -29.42
#